data_AF-W0A9A3-F1
#
_entry.id   AF-W0A9A3-F1
#
_cell.length_a   1.000
_cell.length_b   1.000
_cell.length_c   1.000
_cell.angle_alpha   90.00
_cell.angle_beta   90.00
_cell.angle_gamma   90.00
#
_symmetry.space_group_name_H-M   'P 1'
#
loop_
_entity.id
_entity.type
_entity.pdbx_description
1 polymer ?
#
loop_
_entity_poly.entity_id
_entity_poly.type
_entity_poly.pdbx_seq_one_letter_code
_entity_poly.pdbx_strand_id
1 'polypeptide(L)'
;MAQHARTDRSAPARKDDVIQIRAAAELKAMLSRAASLRGQKLSEFMLASARREAEAAILDQRTFFLDAESHEQFLSLLDAQPAPSPALEKLMKREPLWNR
;
A
#
# COMPACT_ATOMS: atom_id res chain seq x y z
N MET A 1 -41.25 -15.78 10.42
CA MET A 1 -40.46 -15.63 11.66
C MET A 1 -39.18 -16.43 11.45
N ALA A 2 -37.95 -15.93 11.48
CA ALA A 2 -37.41 -14.71 12.04
C ALA A 2 -36.38 -14.09 11.07
N GLN A 3 -36.37 -12.76 11.07
CA GLN A 3 -35.39 -11.90 10.42
C GLN A 3 -34.05 -11.98 11.16
N HIS A 4 -32.95 -12.01 10.43
CA HIS A 4 -31.69 -11.44 10.90
C HIS A 4 -31.17 -10.49 9.82
N ALA A 5 -31.76 -9.29 9.81
CA ALA A 5 -31.14 -8.12 9.24
C ALA A 5 -30.01 -7.68 10.17
N ARG A 6 -28.79 -7.52 9.65
CA ARG A 6 -27.94 -6.37 9.97
C ARG A 6 -27.17 -5.97 8.72
N THR A 7 -27.75 -4.99 8.04
CA THR A 7 -27.08 -4.10 7.11
C THR A 7 -25.94 -3.39 7.83
N ASP A 8 -24.70 -3.67 7.46
CA ASP A 8 -23.57 -2.85 7.89
C ASP A 8 -23.63 -1.55 7.08
N ARG A 9 -24.22 -0.54 7.71
CA ARG A 9 -24.39 0.79 7.17
C ARG A 9 -23.02 1.45 7.20
N SER A 10 -22.28 1.40 6.09
CA SER A 10 -20.99 2.08 5.92
C SER A 10 -21.10 3.51 6.40
N ALA A 11 -20.53 3.80 7.58
CA ALA A 11 -20.36 5.15 8.05
C ALA A 11 -19.50 5.92 7.04
N PRO A 12 -19.69 7.24 6.85
CA PRO A 12 -18.78 8.03 6.02
C PRO A 12 -17.37 7.87 6.61
N ALA A 13 -16.45 7.32 5.81
CA ALA A 13 -15.06 7.13 6.20
C ALA A 13 -14.51 8.47 6.70
N ARG A 14 -14.06 8.51 7.96
CA ARG A 14 -13.32 9.67 8.46
C ARG A 14 -12.10 9.81 7.58
N LYS A 15 -11.91 10.99 7.00
CA LYS A 15 -10.85 11.26 6.03
C LYS A 15 -9.45 11.16 6.65
N ASP A 16 -9.35 11.26 7.97
CA ASP A 16 -8.10 11.26 8.72
C ASP A 16 -8.17 10.31 9.92
N ASP A 17 -7.19 9.41 10.02
CA ASP A 17 -6.93 8.59 11.20
C ASP A 17 -5.76 9.16 12.01
N VAL A 18 -5.86 9.06 13.34
CA VAL A 18 -4.84 9.61 14.27
C VAL A 18 -3.86 8.53 14.68
N ILE A 19 -2.57 8.76 14.42
CA ILE A 19 -1.48 7.87 14.84
C ILE A 19 -0.81 8.43 16.10
N GLN A 20 -0.89 7.71 17.21
CA GLN A 20 -0.26 8.06 18.49
C GLN A 20 1.05 7.26 18.66
N ILE A 21 2.18 7.95 18.83
CA ILE A 21 3.50 7.31 18.97
C ILE A 21 4.18 7.80 20.24
N ARG A 22 4.76 6.86 21.01
CA ARG A 22 5.62 7.17 22.16
C ARG A 22 7.08 7.09 21.74
N ALA A 23 7.88 8.05 22.17
CA ALA A 23 9.32 8.10 21.90
C ALA A 23 10.06 8.63 23.12
N ALA A 24 11.32 8.22 23.28
CA ALA A 24 12.22 8.82 24.25
C ALA A 24 12.43 10.31 23.96
N ALA A 25 12.71 11.11 24.98
CA ALA A 25 12.91 12.56 24.85
C ALA A 25 14.05 12.90 23.88
N GLU A 26 15.15 12.13 23.94
CA GLU A 26 16.30 12.29 23.06
C GLU A 26 15.94 12.06 21.58
N LEU A 27 15.21 10.97 21.29
CA LEU A 27 14.75 10.67 19.93
C LEU A 27 13.82 11.77 19.40
N LYS A 28 12.89 12.27 20.23
CA LYS A 28 12.04 13.40 19.85
C LYS A 28 12.86 14.65 19.52
N ALA A 29 13.89 14.95 20.30
CA ALA A 29 14.76 16.11 20.06
C ALA A 29 15.53 15.97 18.74
N MET A 30 16.09 14.80 18.47
CA MET A 30 16.78 14.47 17.22
C MET A 30 15.85 14.63 16.01
N LEU A 31 14.64 14.07 16.07
CA LEU A 31 13.64 14.16 15.01
C LEU A 31 13.16 15.60 14.79
N SER A 32 12.99 16.36 15.87
CA SER A 32 12.59 17.77 15.81
C SER A 32 13.66 18.60 15.10
N ARG A 33 14.94 18.38 15.42
CA ARG A 33 16.06 19.03 14.74
C ARG A 33 16.09 18.70 13.25
N ALA A 34 15.90 17.44 12.89
CA ALA A 34 15.85 17.00 11.49
C ALA A 34 14.70 17.66 10.71
N ALA A 35 13.51 17.75 11.32
CA ALA A 35 12.36 18.45 10.75
C ALA A 35 12.64 19.95 10.55
N SER A 36 13.25 20.60 11.54
CA SER A 36 13.63 22.03 11.46
C SER A 36 14.62 22.30 10.32
N LEU A 37 15.62 21.44 10.12
CA LEU A 37 16.56 21.55 9.00
C LEU A 37 15.89 21.46 7.62
N ARG A 38 14.72 20.81 7.54
CA ARG A 38 13.90 20.72 6.33
C ARG A 38 12.81 21.78 6.24
N GLY A 39 12.70 22.68 7.23
CA GLY A 39 11.63 23.69 7.30
C GLY A 39 10.23 23.09 7.46
N GLN A 40 10.12 21.90 8.06
CA GLN A 40 8.86 21.17 8.22
C GLN A 40 8.48 21.02 9.69
N LYS A 41 7.20 20.83 9.98
CA LYS A 41 6.75 20.44 11.33
C LYS A 41 7.18 19.01 11.63
N LEU A 42 7.37 18.69 12.92
CA LEU A 42 7.73 17.32 13.35
C LEU A 42 6.73 16.27 12.83
N SER A 43 5.43 16.55 12.90
CA SER A 43 4.39 15.63 12.42
C SER A 43 4.47 15.38 10.91
N GLU A 44 4.69 16.43 10.12
CA GLU A 44 4.82 16.35 8.66
C GLU A 44 6.08 15.56 8.27
N PHE A 45 7.21 15.86 8.92
CA PHE A 45 8.47 15.14 8.73
C PHE A 45 8.32 13.65 9.07
N MET A 46 7.67 13.33 10.18
CA MET A 46 7.43 11.97 10.62
C MET A 46 6.51 11.21 9.67
N LEU A 47 5.37 11.80 9.28
CA LEU A 47 4.43 11.16 8.37
C LEU A 47 5.07 10.92 6.99
N ALA A 48 5.79 11.90 6.45
CA ALA A 48 6.48 11.76 5.18
C ALA A 48 7.58 10.70 5.24
N SER A 49 8.28 10.58 6.36
CA SER A 49 9.35 9.58 6.53
C SER A 49 8.78 8.18 6.74
N ALA A 50 7.75 8.04 7.57
CA ALA A 50 7.03 6.78 7.75
C ALA A 50 6.41 6.27 6.45
N ARG A 51 5.84 7.16 5.63
CA ARG A 51 5.31 6.79 4.31
C ARG A 51 6.39 6.23 3.39
N ARG A 52 7.52 6.91 3.25
CA ARG A 52 8.63 6.42 2.41
C ARG A 52 9.13 5.05 2.87
N GLU A 53 9.28 4.87 4.19
CA GLU A 53 9.73 3.60 4.75
C GLU A 53 8.70 2.49 4.54
N ALA A 54 7.41 2.80 4.72
CA ALA A 54 6.33 1.86 4.45
C ALA A 54 6.27 1.47 2.97
N GLU A 55 6.37 2.43 2.06
CA GLU A 55 6.44 2.18 0.61
C GLU A 55 7.63 1.28 0.27
N ALA A 56 8.82 1.55 0.83
CA ALA A 56 10.01 0.72 0.62
C ALA A 56 9.84 -0.70 1.17
N ALA A 57 9.29 -0.85 2.37
CA ALA A 57 9.05 -2.15 3.00
C ALA A 57 8.02 -2.98 2.22
N ILE A 58 6.96 -2.35 1.70
CA ILE A 58 5.97 -3.01 0.84
C ILE A 58 6.61 -3.43 -0.48
N LEU A 59 7.44 -2.58 -1.09
CA LEU A 59 8.08 -2.89 -2.37
C LEU A 59 9.18 -3.95 -2.26
N ASP A 60 9.85 -4.07 -1.12
CA ASP A 60 10.81 -5.16 -0.86
C ASP A 60 10.11 -6.46 -0.42
N GLN A 61 8.76 -6.50 -0.37
CA GLN A 61 8.04 -7.72 -0.05
C GLN A 61 8.27 -8.80 -1.13
N ARG A 62 9.04 -9.82 -0.77
CA ARG A 62 9.35 -10.98 -1.64
C ARG A 62 8.49 -12.20 -1.39
N THR A 63 7.76 -12.22 -0.28
CA THR A 63 6.93 -13.36 0.13
C THR A 63 5.49 -12.91 0.27
N PHE A 64 4.60 -13.57 -0.48
CA PHE A 64 3.16 -13.40 -0.41
C PHE A 64 2.59 -14.60 0.32
N PHE A 65 1.87 -14.35 1.41
CA PHE A 65 1.15 -15.40 2.12
C PHE A 65 -0.27 -15.45 1.57
N LEU A 66 -0.67 -16.62 1.11
CA LEU A 66 -2.01 -16.90 0.61
C LEU A 66 -2.71 -17.84 1.59
N ASP A 67 -4.00 -17.64 1.82
CA ASP A 67 -4.83 -18.68 2.41
C ASP A 67 -5.01 -19.85 1.42
N ALA A 68 -5.59 -20.96 1.89
CA ALA A 68 -5.69 -22.18 1.10
C ALA A 68 -6.47 -21.96 -0.21
N GLU A 69 -7.57 -21.20 -0.15
CA GLU A 69 -8.40 -20.91 -1.32
C GLU A 69 -7.64 -20.06 -2.35
N SER A 70 -7.00 -18.98 -1.90
CA SER A 70 -6.20 -18.10 -2.76
C SER A 70 -5.01 -18.84 -3.37
N HIS A 71 -4.42 -19.79 -2.63
CA HIS A 71 -3.33 -20.62 -3.12
C HIS A 71 -3.80 -21.59 -4.23
N GLU A 72 -4.94 -22.26 -4.08
CA GLU A 72 -5.50 -23.12 -5.13
C GLU A 72 -5.88 -22.34 -6.39
N GLN A 73 -6.48 -21.16 -6.22
CA GLN A 73 -6.78 -20.26 -7.34
C GLN A 73 -5.50 -19.82 -8.06
N PHE A 74 -4.46 -19.48 -7.30
CA PHE A 74 -3.17 -19.09 -7.85
C PHE A 74 -2.53 -20.22 -8.67
N LEU A 75 -2.53 -21.46 -8.15
CA LEU A 75 -2.03 -22.63 -8.89
C LEU A 75 -2.83 -22.87 -10.17
N SER A 76 -4.16 -22.79 -10.10
CA SER A 76 -5.04 -22.96 -11.27
C SER A 76 -4.75 -21.92 -12.37
N LEU A 77 -4.40 -20.69 -11.99
CA LEU A 77 -4.00 -19.64 -12.92
C LEU A 77 -2.62 -19.87 -13.55
N LEU A 78 -1.70 -20.50 -12.82
CA LEU A 78 -0.37 -20.86 -13.35
C LEU A 78 -0.45 -22.02 -14.35
N ASP A 79 -1.33 -22.99 -14.10
CA ASP A 79 -1.52 -24.15 -14.97
C ASP A 79 -2.36 -23.82 -16.22
N ALA A 80 -3.16 -22.75 -16.16
CA ALA A 80 -3.95 -22.30 -17.29
C ALA A 80 -3.06 -21.68 -18.38
N GLN A 81 -3.32 -22.02 -19.65
CA GLN A 81 -2.70 -21.30 -20.77
C GLN A 81 -3.27 -19.87 -20.83
N PRO A 82 -2.46 -18.81 -20.64
CA PRO A 82 -2.98 -17.45 -20.67
C PRO A 82 -3.36 -17.08 -22.09
N ALA A 83 -4.66 -16.84 -22.34
CA ALA A 83 -5.10 -16.22 -23.57
C ALA A 83 -4.70 -14.73 -23.56
N PRO A 84 -4.01 -14.22 -24.59
CA PRO A 84 -3.64 -12.81 -24.63
C PRO A 84 -4.91 -11.95 -24.66
N SER A 85 -5.02 -11.01 -23.71
CA SER A 85 -6.11 -10.06 -23.74
C SER A 85 -5.89 -9.07 -24.90
N PRO A 86 -6.96 -8.55 -25.55
CA PRO A 86 -6.82 -7.53 -26.59
C PRO A 86 -6.02 -6.30 -26.14
N ALA A 87 -6.09 -5.97 -24.84
CA ALA A 87 -5.30 -4.90 -24.24
C ALA A 87 -3.79 -5.23 -24.18
N LEU A 88 -3.43 -6.47 -23.83
CA LEU A 88 -2.05 -6.94 -23.84
C LEU A 88 -1.47 -6.93 -25.26
N GLU A 89 -2.22 -7.39 -26.26
CA GLU A 89 -1.78 -7.34 -27.65
C GLU A 89 -1.50 -5.92 -28.13
N LYS A 90 -2.39 -4.97 -27.80
CA LYS A 90 -2.21 -3.55 -28.13
C LYS A 90 -0.99 -2.96 -27.43
N LEU A 91 -0.72 -3.35 -26.19
CA LEU A 91 0.45 -2.92 -25.43
C LEU A 91 1.75 -3.44 -26.06
N MET A 92 1.80 -4.72 -26.42
CA MET A 92 2.99 -5.34 -27.03
C MET A 92 3.31 -4.79 -28.43
N LYS A 93 2.30 -4.31 -29.16
CA LYS A 93 2.48 -3.65 -30.47
C LYS A 93 2.90 -2.17 -30.36
N ARG A 94 2.94 -1.60 -29.15
CA ARG A 94 3.27 -0.18 -28.97
C ARG A 94 4.78 0.04 -29.06
N GLU A 95 5.18 0.96 -29.92
CA GLU A 95 6.59 1.34 -30.05
C GLU A 95 7.08 2.00 -28.74
N PRO A 96 8.24 1.58 -28.20
CA PRO A 96 8.77 2.17 -26.98
C PRO A 96 9.14 3.65 -27.17
N LEU A 97 8.84 4.48 -26.17
CA LEU A 97 9.05 5.93 -26.25
C LEU A 97 10.52 6.36 -26.35
N TRP A 98 11.45 5.47 -26.01
CA TRP A 98 12.90 5.72 -26.05
C TRP A 98 13.56 5.37 -27.39
N ASN A 99 12.80 4.88 -28.38
CA ASN A 99 13.29 4.65 -29.75
C ASN A 99 13.03 5.86 -30.68
N ARG A 100 12.78 7.05 -30.12
CA ARG A 100 12.60 8.30 -30.86
C ARG A 100 13.81 9.21 -30.75
#